data_AF-A0A925I3U0-F1
#
_entry.id   AF-A0A925I3U0-F1
#
_cell.length_a   1.000
_cell.length_b   1.000
_cell.length_c   1.000
_cell.angle_alpha   90.00
_cell.angle_beta   90.00
_cell.angle_gamma   90.00
#
_symmetry.space_group_name_H-M   'P 1'
#
loop_
_entity.id
_entity.type
_entity.pdbx_description
1 polymer ?
#
loop_
_entity_poly.entity_id
_entity_poly.type
_entity_poly.pdbx_seq_one_letter_code
_entity_poly.pdbx_strand_id
1 'polypeptide(L)'
;MGRQKQRRMTPLEFEAIVPLLPHMSAERCAAARLALVDGRTQQSIAAGYGWVRQAVASAEAVVWRVFERYREAKRIEARAGADLPAGWARITIEGPQALIRKFEMEAAGAAADAGRLAGSARGDAPCGRGAVEVPE
;
A
#
# COMPACT_ATOMS: atom_id res chain seq x y z
N MET A 1 28.25 0.49 -23.76
CA MET A 1 26.82 0.18 -23.54
C MET A 1 26.51 0.30 -22.06
N GLY A 2 25.48 1.05 -21.65
CA GLY A 2 25.16 1.24 -20.24
C GLY A 2 24.70 -0.06 -19.57
N ARG A 3 25.27 -0.39 -18.41
CA ARG A 3 24.89 -1.55 -17.59
C ARG A 3 23.48 -1.30 -17.03
N GLN A 4 22.44 -1.71 -17.75
CA GLN A 4 21.06 -1.61 -17.28
C GLN A 4 20.96 -2.20 -15.87
N LYS A 5 20.40 -1.44 -14.92
CA LYS A 5 20.17 -1.91 -13.55
C LYS A 5 19.40 -3.24 -13.64
N GLN A 6 20.01 -4.32 -13.15
CA GLN A 6 19.38 -5.63 -13.19
C GLN A 6 18.06 -5.57 -12.41
N ARG A 7 16.99 -5.98 -13.08
CA ARG A 7 15.66 -6.13 -12.48
C ARG A 7 15.75 -7.22 -11.43
N ARG A 8 15.48 -6.84 -10.19
CA ARG A 8 15.65 -7.66 -8.98
C ARG A 8 14.46 -7.40 -8.07
N MET A 9 13.97 -8.45 -7.43
CA MET A 9 12.98 -8.38 -6.36
C MET A 9 13.24 -9.47 -5.34
N THR A 10 12.79 -9.26 -4.11
CA THR A 10 12.87 -10.26 -3.04
C THR A 10 11.85 -11.39 -3.25
N PRO A 11 12.02 -12.56 -2.59
CA PRO A 11 11.02 -13.63 -2.61
C PRO A 11 9.64 -13.17 -2.14
N LEU A 12 9.60 -12.34 -1.09
CA LEU A 12 8.35 -11.83 -0.50
C LEU A 12 7.64 -10.82 -1.42
N GLU A 13 8.39 -9.98 -2.13
CA GLU A 13 7.82 -9.13 -3.19
C GLU A 13 7.26 -9.95 -4.35
N PHE A 14 7.94 -11.04 -4.74
CA PHE A 14 7.45 -11.95 -5.77
C PHE A 14 6.16 -12.67 -5.33
N GLU A 15 6.10 -13.16 -4.09
CA GLU A 15 4.93 -13.83 -3.54
C GLU A 15 3.74 -12.87 -3.38
N ALA A 16 3.97 -11.59 -3.08
CA ALA A 16 2.93 -10.55 -3.06
C ALA A 16 2.32 -10.23 -4.44
N ILE A 17 3.05 -10.43 -5.55
CA ILE A 17 2.56 -10.13 -6.91
C ILE A 17 2.03 -11.35 -7.67
N VAL A 18 2.33 -12.59 -7.25
CA VAL A 18 1.78 -13.82 -7.87
C VAL A 18 0.24 -13.81 -7.94
N PRO A 19 -0.51 -13.44 -6.88
CA PRO A 19 -1.97 -13.33 -6.94
C PRO A 19 -2.49 -12.27 -7.94
N LEU A 20 -1.64 -11.29 -8.31
CA LEU A 20 -1.97 -10.21 -9.24
C LEU A 20 -1.70 -10.57 -10.71
N LEU A 21 -1.38 -11.84 -11.01
CA LEU A 21 -1.02 -12.36 -12.33
C LEU A 21 -2.00 -13.46 -12.82
N PRO A 22 -3.33 -13.20 -12.89
CA PRO A 22 -4.35 -14.24 -13.09
C PRO A 22 -4.29 -14.96 -14.45
N HIS A 23 -3.59 -14.40 -15.44
CA HIS A 23 -3.44 -14.98 -16.78
C HIS A 23 -2.06 -15.58 -17.04
N MET A 24 -1.21 -15.68 -16.00
CA MET A 24 0.16 -16.19 -16.13
C MET A 24 0.23 -17.65 -15.66
N SER A 25 0.73 -18.54 -16.51
CA SER A 25 0.89 -19.95 -16.13
C SER A 25 1.95 -20.14 -15.04
N ALA A 26 1.78 -21.18 -14.21
CA ALA A 26 2.70 -21.51 -13.12
C ALA A 26 4.15 -21.66 -13.61
N GLU A 27 4.38 -22.27 -14.77
CA GLU A 27 5.71 -22.37 -15.39
C GLU A 27 6.32 -21.01 -15.71
N ARG A 28 5.54 -20.07 -16.27
CA ARG A 28 6.05 -18.74 -16.59
C ARG A 28 6.35 -17.94 -15.32
N CYS A 29 5.53 -18.11 -14.27
CA CYS A 29 5.82 -17.56 -12.94
C CYS A 29 7.13 -18.13 -12.38
N ALA A 30 7.32 -19.45 -12.42
CA ALA A 30 8.55 -20.10 -11.95
C ALA A 30 9.80 -19.65 -12.74
N ALA A 31 9.72 -19.58 -14.07
CA ALA A 31 10.78 -19.05 -14.92
C ALA A 31 11.11 -17.58 -14.61
N ALA A 32 10.10 -16.76 -14.29
CA ALA A 32 10.30 -15.37 -13.89
C ALA A 32 10.90 -15.24 -12.47
N ARG A 33 10.54 -16.11 -11.51
CA ARG A 33 11.16 -16.18 -10.17
C ARG A 33 12.65 -16.46 -10.28
N LEU A 34 13.04 -17.46 -11.08
CA LEU A 34 14.43 -17.80 -11.34
C LEU A 34 15.25 -16.62 -11.90
N ALA A 35 14.64 -15.80 -12.76
CA ALA A 35 15.30 -14.63 -13.36
C ALA A 35 15.41 -13.45 -12.38
N LEU A 36 14.30 -13.09 -11.71
CA LEU A 36 14.13 -11.85 -10.95
C LEU A 36 14.56 -11.96 -9.49
N VAL A 37 14.32 -13.12 -8.87
CA VAL A 37 14.66 -13.43 -7.48
C VAL A 37 16.01 -14.16 -7.41
N ASP A 38 16.10 -15.33 -8.03
CA ASP A 38 17.28 -16.22 -7.89
C ASP A 38 18.47 -15.82 -8.79
N GLY A 39 18.27 -14.83 -9.66
CA GLY A 39 19.32 -14.22 -10.47
C GLY A 39 19.92 -15.06 -11.59
N ARG A 40 19.27 -16.17 -11.95
CA ARG A 40 19.65 -17.07 -13.06
C ARG A 40 19.60 -16.33 -14.40
N THR A 41 20.48 -16.69 -15.33
CA THR A 41 20.50 -16.05 -16.66
C THR A 41 19.31 -16.53 -17.49
N GLN A 42 18.71 -15.64 -18.29
CA GLN A 42 17.59 -15.98 -19.19
C GLN A 42 17.93 -17.18 -20.10
N GLN A 43 19.20 -17.37 -20.49
CA GLN A 43 19.65 -18.49 -21.32
C GLN A 43 19.70 -19.81 -20.53
N SER A 44 20.15 -19.79 -19.26
CA SER A 44 20.12 -20.98 -18.40
C SER A 44 18.70 -21.42 -18.06
N ILE A 45 17.78 -20.47 -17.85
CA ILE A 45 16.35 -20.74 -17.60
C ILE A 45 15.72 -21.30 -18.89
N ALA A 46 15.97 -20.66 -20.03
CA ALA A 46 15.45 -21.10 -21.32
C ALA A 46 15.84 -22.56 -21.62
N ALA A 47 17.09 -22.93 -21.41
CA ALA A 47 17.56 -24.30 -21.54
C ALA A 47 16.83 -25.28 -20.58
N GLY A 48 16.63 -24.89 -19.31
CA GLY A 48 15.94 -25.72 -18.32
C GLY A 48 14.45 -25.96 -18.58
N TYR A 49 13.77 -25.08 -19.32
CA TYR A 49 12.36 -25.21 -19.70
C TYR A 49 12.14 -25.65 -21.16
N GLY A 50 13.22 -25.87 -21.94
CA GLY A 50 13.12 -26.13 -23.38
C GLY A 50 12.55 -24.94 -24.19
N TRP A 51 12.67 -23.72 -23.66
CA TRP A 51 12.10 -22.51 -24.24
C TRP A 51 13.14 -21.70 -25.01
N VAL A 52 12.68 -20.80 -25.88
CA VAL A 52 13.54 -19.73 -26.42
C VAL A 52 13.78 -18.64 -25.37
N ARG A 53 14.97 -18.02 -25.38
CA ARG A 53 15.33 -16.92 -24.45
C ARG A 53 14.27 -15.82 -24.38
N GLN A 54 13.65 -15.49 -25.52
CA GLN A 54 12.61 -14.46 -25.62
C GLN A 54 11.34 -14.80 -24.83
N ALA A 55 11.01 -16.08 -24.66
CA ALA A 55 9.87 -16.50 -23.84
C ALA A 55 10.12 -16.19 -22.35
N VAL A 56 11.34 -16.46 -21.85
CA VAL A 56 11.75 -16.10 -20.48
C VAL A 56 11.75 -14.58 -20.30
N ALA A 57 12.31 -13.83 -21.25
CA ALA A 57 12.30 -12.36 -21.22
C ALA A 57 10.87 -11.77 -21.25
N SER A 58 9.93 -12.41 -21.95
CA SER A 58 8.52 -12.00 -21.95
C SER A 58 7.85 -12.24 -20.60
N ALA A 59 8.13 -13.37 -19.95
CA ALA A 59 7.62 -13.69 -18.61
C ALA A 59 8.16 -12.69 -17.57
N GLU A 60 9.47 -12.44 -17.58
CA GLU A 60 10.13 -11.43 -16.76
C GLU A 60 9.48 -10.04 -16.92
N ALA A 61 9.22 -9.61 -18.16
CA ALA A 61 8.64 -8.30 -18.45
C ALA A 61 7.19 -8.13 -17.94
N VAL A 62 6.39 -9.20 -17.95
CA VAL A 62 5.02 -9.20 -17.39
C VAL A 62 5.06 -9.04 -15.88
N VAL A 63 5.85 -9.88 -15.18
CA VAL A 63 6.00 -9.82 -13.72
C VAL A 63 6.55 -8.46 -13.29
N TRP A 64 7.59 -7.95 -13.97
CA TRP A 64 8.17 -6.65 -13.66
C TRP A 64 7.18 -5.48 -13.82
N ARG A 65 6.30 -5.53 -14.83
CA ARG A 65 5.27 -4.51 -15.05
C ARG A 65 4.24 -4.50 -13.93
N VAL A 66 3.82 -5.66 -13.43
CA VAL A 66 2.89 -5.77 -12.30
C VAL A 66 3.57 -5.32 -11.01
N PHE A 67 4.83 -5.68 -10.79
CA PHE A 67 5.63 -5.23 -9.64
C PHE A 67 5.76 -3.70 -9.58
N GLU A 68 6.10 -3.04 -10.69
CA GLU A 68 6.17 -1.56 -10.72
C GLU A 68 4.81 -0.89 -10.46
N ARG A 69 3.71 -1.46 -10.97
CA ARG A 69 2.35 -0.99 -10.62
C ARG A 69 2.03 -1.15 -9.15
N TYR A 70 2.39 -2.29 -8.55
CA TYR A 70 2.22 -2.57 -7.12
C TYR A 70 3.05 -1.62 -6.25
N ARG A 71 4.29 -1.31 -6.65
CA ARG A 71 5.13 -0.30 -5.98
C ARG A 71 4.53 1.10 -6.06
N GLU A 72 3.96 1.48 -7.20
CA GLU A 72 3.30 2.78 -7.33
C GLU A 72 2.02 2.85 -6.49
N ALA A 73 1.19 1.80 -6.48
CA ALA A 73 0.03 1.70 -5.59
C ALA A 73 0.45 1.88 -4.11
N LYS A 74 1.50 1.18 -3.65
CA LYS A 74 2.05 1.38 -2.31
C LYS A 74 2.54 2.80 -2.03
N ARG A 75 3.14 3.50 -3.00
CA ARG A 75 3.53 4.91 -2.85
C ARG A 75 2.31 5.82 -2.74
N ILE A 76 1.25 5.54 -3.51
CA ILE A 76 -0.02 6.26 -3.45
C ILE A 76 -0.69 6.02 -2.09
N GLU A 77 -0.81 4.78 -1.61
CA GLU A 77 -1.36 4.44 -0.28
C GLU A 77 -0.58 5.08 0.88
N ALA A 78 0.75 5.13 0.77
CA ALA A 78 1.60 5.81 1.74
C ALA A 78 1.29 7.32 1.81
N ARG A 79 1.06 7.96 0.64
CA ARG A 79 0.65 9.37 0.51
C ARG A 79 -0.83 9.62 0.87
N ALA A 80 -1.71 8.65 0.61
CA ALA A 80 -3.15 8.70 0.87
C ALA A 80 -3.50 8.61 2.38
N GLY A 81 -2.50 8.61 3.26
CA GLY A 81 -2.66 9.07 4.64
C GLY A 81 -3.01 10.56 4.75
N ALA A 82 -3.27 11.25 3.63
CA ALA A 82 -3.76 12.62 3.56
C ALA A 82 -5.26 12.75 3.87
N ASP A 83 -6.06 11.68 3.78
CA ASP A 83 -7.50 11.69 4.14
C ASP A 83 -7.74 11.56 5.66
N LEU A 84 -6.75 11.95 6.47
CA LEU A 84 -6.91 12.08 7.92
C LEU A 84 -7.54 13.44 8.26
N PRO A 85 -8.36 13.54 9.31
CA PRO A 85 -8.90 14.82 9.76
C PRO A 85 -7.80 15.83 10.09
N ALA A 86 -8.10 17.14 10.00
CA ALA A 86 -7.12 18.18 10.31
C ALA A 86 -6.51 17.98 11.72
N GLY A 87 -5.17 17.99 11.79
CA GLY A 87 -4.41 17.75 13.02
C GLY A 87 -4.11 16.27 13.34
N TRP A 88 -4.57 15.31 12.54
CA TRP A 88 -4.28 13.89 12.72
C TRP A 88 -3.03 13.47 11.93
N ALA A 89 -2.28 12.51 12.48
CA ALA A 89 -1.10 11.92 11.84
C ALA A 89 -1.14 10.39 11.95
N ARG A 90 -0.71 9.69 10.89
CA ARG A 90 -0.56 8.23 10.88
C ARG A 90 0.90 7.85 11.15
N ILE A 91 1.10 6.98 12.13
CA ILE A 91 2.40 6.37 12.45
C ILE A 91 2.29 4.84 12.39
N THR A 92 3.38 4.17 12.01
CA THR A 92 3.51 2.71 12.06
C THR A 92 4.70 2.40 12.95
N ILE A 93 4.49 1.58 13.99
CA ILE A 93 5.51 1.24 14.98
C ILE A 93 5.65 -0.28 15.03
N GLU A 94 6.88 -0.76 14.86
CA GLU A 94 7.28 -2.14 15.18
C GLU A 94 8.05 -2.10 16.50
N GLY A 95 7.62 -2.84 17.52
CA GLY A 95 8.24 -2.77 18.85
C GLY A 95 7.61 -3.67 19.92
N PRO A 96 8.10 -3.61 21.17
CA PRO A 96 7.61 -4.44 22.26
C PRO A 96 6.13 -4.21 22.58
N GLN A 97 5.40 -5.31 22.82
CA GLN A 97 3.96 -5.29 23.11
C GLN A 97 3.55 -4.35 24.26
N ALA A 98 4.40 -4.18 25.28
CA ALA A 98 4.15 -3.24 26.38
C ALA A 98 4.10 -1.78 25.93
N LEU A 99 4.90 -1.39 24.92
CA LEU A 99 4.89 -0.05 24.35
C LEU A 99 3.66 0.17 23.46
N ILE A 100 3.31 -0.82 22.64
CA ILE A 100 2.14 -0.78 21.76
C ILE A 100 0.87 -0.59 22.60
N ARG A 101 0.68 -1.40 23.66
CA ARG A 101 -0.48 -1.29 24.57
C ARG A 101 -0.61 0.08 25.24
N LYS A 102 0.50 0.73 25.59
CA LYS A 102 0.48 2.09 26.14
C LYS A 102 -0.09 3.08 25.11
N PHE A 103 0.37 3.02 23.86
CA PHE A 103 -0.16 3.85 22.78
C PHE A 103 -1.63 3.54 22.46
N GLU A 104 -2.05 2.27 22.49
CA GLU A 104 -3.46 1.89 22.30
C GLU A 104 -4.36 2.49 23.38
N MET A 105 -3.94 2.45 24.65
CA MET A 105 -4.68 3.05 25.76
C MET A 105 -4.77 4.58 25.66
N GLU A 106 -3.66 5.25 25.32
CA GLU A 106 -3.62 6.71 25.15
C GLU A 106 -4.46 7.16 23.94
N ALA A 107 -4.40 6.43 22.82
CA ALA A 107 -5.21 6.70 21.64
C ALA A 107 -6.72 6.49 21.89
N ALA A 108 -7.10 5.45 22.63
CA ALA A 108 -8.49 5.20 23.01
C ALA A 108 -9.05 6.31 23.91
N GLY A 109 -8.26 6.81 24.86
CA GLY A 109 -8.63 7.97 25.68
C GLY A 109 -8.84 9.24 24.84
N ALA A 110 -7.84 9.59 24.01
CA ALA A 110 -7.90 10.78 23.15
C ALA A 110 -9.07 10.75 22.16
N ALA A 111 -9.41 9.58 21.60
CA ALA A 111 -10.56 9.42 20.70
C ALA A 111 -11.90 9.67 21.41
N ALA A 112 -12.04 9.25 22.68
CA ALA A 112 -13.24 9.48 23.48
C ALA A 112 -13.44 10.98 23.80
N ASP A 113 -12.35 11.71 24.07
CA ASP A 113 -12.40 13.14 24.36
C ASP A 113 -12.63 14.00 23.11
N ALA A 114 -12.02 13.62 21.97
CA ALA A 114 -12.33 14.23 20.67
C ALA A 114 -13.82 14.05 20.29
N GLY A 115 -14.39 12.87 20.56
CA GLY A 115 -15.81 12.59 20.38
C GLY A 115 -16.72 13.46 21.26
N ARG A 116 -16.35 13.70 22.53
CA ARG A 116 -17.08 14.61 23.43
C ARG A 116 -17.08 16.05 22.94
N LEU A 117 -15.93 16.58 22.53
CA LEU A 117 -15.80 17.95 22.03
C LEU A 117 -16.61 18.18 20.74
N ALA A 118 -16.59 17.23 19.81
CA ALA A 118 -17.39 17.28 18.57
C ALA A 118 -18.92 17.08 18.80
N GLY A 119 -19.31 16.50 19.94
CA GLY A 119 -20.71 16.42 20.38
C GLY A 119 -21.20 17.75 20.98
N SER A 120 -20.41 18.38 21.85
CA SER A 120 -20.79 19.63 22.53
C SER A 120 -21.02 20.81 21.57
N ALA A 121 -20.27 20.86 20.46
CA ALA A 121 -20.40 21.93 19.45
C ALA A 121 -21.73 21.92 18.66
N ARG A 122 -22.59 20.91 18.86
CA ARG A 122 -23.95 20.85 18.29
C ARG A 122 -25.07 21.16 19.30
N GLY A 123 -24.74 21.51 20.55
CA GLY A 123 -25.71 21.72 21.62
C GLY A 123 -26.35 23.11 21.69
N ASP A 124 -25.58 24.18 21.41
CA ASP A 124 -26.01 25.56 21.66
C ASP A 124 -26.34 26.33 20.37
N ALA A 125 -27.52 26.06 19.81
CA ALA A 125 -28.22 27.00 18.95
C ALA A 125 -29.38 27.62 19.77
N PRO A 126 -29.24 28.83 20.33
CA PRO A 126 -30.33 29.45 21.08
C PRO A 126 -31.46 29.79 20.12
N CYS A 127 -32.61 29.13 20.28
CA CYS A 127 -33.86 29.48 19.61
C CYS A 127 -34.36 30.85 20.07
N GLY A 128 -33.82 31.91 19.45
CA GLY A 128 -34.20 33.30 19.67
C GLY A 128 -35.64 33.55 19.21
N ARG A 129 -36.59 33.40 20.14
CA ARG A 129 -37.96 33.87 19.98
C ARG A 129 -37.96 35.39 20.14
N GLY A 130 -38.20 36.12 19.05
CA GLY A 130 -38.37 37.57 19.02
C GLY A 130 -39.52 37.93 18.09
N ALA A 131 -40.49 38.71 18.57
CA ALA A 131 -41.71 39.04 17.85
C ALA A 131 -41.94 40.55 17.86
N VAL A 132 -42.56 41.08 16.80
CA VAL A 132 -43.10 42.46 16.69
C VAL A 132 -41.95 43.53 16.58
N GLU A 133 -41.99 44.63 15.81
CA GLU A 133 -43.06 45.57 15.42
C GLU A 133 -42.76 46.33 14.09
N VAL A 134 -43.65 47.25 13.67
CA VAL A 134 -43.65 48.02 12.40
C VAL A 134 -44.10 49.47 12.69
N PRO A 135 -43.34 50.55 12.37
CA PRO A 135 -43.33 51.20 11.03
C PRO A 135 -41.92 51.77 10.63
N GLU A 136 -41.68 52.60 9.60
CA GLU A 136 -42.51 53.31 8.58
C GLU A 136 -42.09 52.95 7.13
#